data_AF-A0A2T6BKH4-F1
#
_entry.id   AF-A0A2T6BKH4-F1
#
_cell.length_a   1.000
_cell.length_b   1.000
_cell.length_c   1.000
_cell.angle_alpha   90.00
_cell.angle_beta   90.00
_cell.angle_gamma   90.00
#
_symmetry.space_group_name_H-M   'P 1'
#
loop_
_entity.id
_entity.type
_entity.pdbx_description
1 polymer ?
#
loop_
_entity_poly.entity_id
_entity_poly.type
_entity_poly.pdbx_seq_one_letter_code
_entity_poly.pdbx_strand_id
1 'polypeptide(L)'
;MRAALIPAALVLSACVPEGPEAPKGPPIEIVEAARALDTTRVVMRYKDGGAIPAADENRAVLRAMEIACREGENPISDTRTRADGLLTVNVFCVGVVETDLVVDGSRLKT
;
A
#
# COMPACT_ATOMS: atom_id res chain seq x y z
N MET A 1 21.77 -41.88 30.31
CA MET A 1 21.16 -40.54 30.23
C MET A 1 21.51 -39.93 28.88
N ARG A 2 20.56 -39.87 27.95
CA ARG A 2 20.71 -39.21 26.64
C ARG A 2 19.70 -38.07 26.60
N ALA A 3 20.16 -36.84 26.77
CA ALA A 3 19.35 -35.65 26.60
C ALA A 3 19.08 -35.47 25.10
N ALA A 4 17.86 -35.75 24.66
CA ALA A 4 17.41 -35.38 23.33
C ALA A 4 17.12 -33.88 23.34
N LEU A 5 18.04 -33.08 22.77
CA LEU A 5 17.78 -31.68 22.47
C LEU A 5 16.70 -31.62 21.39
N ILE A 6 15.52 -31.12 21.75
CA ILE A 6 14.46 -30.75 20.81
C ILE A 6 14.93 -29.46 20.12
N PRO A 7 15.09 -29.42 18.78
CA PRO A 7 15.43 -28.18 18.08
C PRO A 7 14.23 -27.23 18.13
N ALA A 8 14.36 -26.16 18.91
CA ALA A 8 13.39 -25.08 19.08
C ALA A 8 13.29 -24.13 17.85
N ALA A 9 13.51 -24.66 16.64
CA ALA A 9 13.62 -23.87 15.41
C ALA A 9 12.47 -24.07 14.41
N LEU A 10 11.39 -24.78 14.78
CA LEU A 10 10.33 -25.17 13.85
C LEU A 10 8.92 -24.70 14.23
N VAL A 11 8.77 -23.81 15.21
CA VAL A 11 7.45 -23.35 15.67
C VAL A 11 7.37 -21.82 15.72
N LEU A 12 7.66 -21.15 14.60
CA LEU A 12 7.37 -19.72 14.46
C LEU A 12 6.75 -19.32 13.11
N SER A 13 6.44 -20.26 12.21
CA SER A 13 5.67 -19.95 10.98
C SER A 13 4.15 -20.12 11.14
N ALA A 14 3.67 -20.38 12.36
CA ALA A 14 2.27 -20.70 12.64
C ALA A 14 1.69 -19.83 13.76
N CYS A 15 1.72 -18.50 13.60
CA CYS A 15 0.93 -17.59 14.44
C CYS A 15 0.70 -16.21 13.82
N VAL A 16 0.61 -16.13 12.49
CA VAL A 16 -0.18 -15.05 11.89
C VAL A 16 -1.53 -15.69 11.65
N PRO A 17 -2.56 -15.42 12.48
CA PRO A 17 -3.91 -15.82 12.12
C PRO A 17 -4.17 -15.28 10.71
N GLU A 18 -4.72 -16.10 9.81
CA GLU A 18 -5.28 -15.59 8.55
C GLU A 18 -6.18 -14.43 8.95
N GLY A 19 -5.72 -13.21 8.67
CA GLY A 19 -6.46 -12.01 9.00
C GLY A 19 -7.83 -12.13 8.33
N PRO A 20 -8.90 -11.61 8.94
CA PRO A 20 -10.23 -11.68 8.35
C PRO A 20 -10.14 -11.26 6.89
N GLU A 21 -10.55 -12.16 5.99
CA GLU A 21 -10.59 -11.90 4.56
C GLU A 21 -11.27 -10.54 4.37
N ALA A 22 -10.55 -9.57 3.81
CA ALA A 22 -11.07 -8.22 3.66
C ALA A 22 -12.46 -8.31 2.99
N PRO A 23 -13.51 -7.68 3.54
CA PRO A 23 -14.87 -7.86 3.05
C PRO A 23 -14.91 -7.60 1.55
N LYS A 24 -15.24 -8.65 0.78
CA LYS A 24 -15.30 -8.65 -0.69
C LYS A 24 -16.54 -7.88 -1.14
N GLY A 25 -16.48 -6.55 -1.08
CA GLY A 25 -17.35 -5.74 -1.91
C GLY A 25 -16.98 -5.91 -3.39
N PRO A 26 -17.74 -5.29 -4.31
CA PRO A 26 -17.48 -5.42 -5.74
C PRO A 26 -16.03 -5.04 -6.08
N PRO A 27 -15.44 -5.66 -7.11
CA PRO A 27 -14.06 -5.37 -7.49
C PRO A 27 -13.90 -3.89 -7.85
N ILE A 28 -12.84 -3.27 -7.33
CA ILE A 28 -12.51 -1.87 -7.56
C ILE A 28 -11.70 -1.74 -8.85
N GLU A 29 -12.05 -0.74 -9.66
CA GLU A 29 -11.35 -0.28 -10.84
C GLU A 29 -10.54 0.97 -10.51
N ILE A 30 -9.31 1.04 -11.02
CA ILE A 30 -8.48 2.25 -11.01
C ILE A 30 -8.73 2.97 -12.33
N VAL A 31 -9.36 4.12 -12.27
CA VAL A 31 -9.63 4.96 -13.44
C VAL A 31 -8.39 5.78 -13.80
N GLU A 32 -7.66 6.26 -12.79
CA GLU A 32 -6.46 7.08 -12.96
C GLU A 32 -5.51 6.84 -11.78
N ALA A 33 -4.21 6.80 -12.07
CA ALA A 33 -3.15 6.86 -11.06
C ALA A 33 -2.05 7.79 -11.57
N ALA A 34 -1.90 8.95 -10.92
CA ALA A 34 -0.95 9.99 -11.31
C ALA A 34 -0.08 10.37 -10.11
N ARG A 35 1.25 10.26 -10.27
CA ARG A 35 2.22 10.63 -9.23
C ARG A 35 2.78 12.03 -9.48
N ALA A 36 2.83 12.84 -8.43
CA ALA A 36 3.46 14.14 -8.37
C ALA A 36 4.32 14.23 -7.10
N LEU A 37 5.65 14.20 -7.27
CA LEU A 37 6.62 14.20 -6.17
C LEU A 37 6.40 13.04 -5.18
N ASP A 38 6.07 13.37 -3.93
CA ASP A 38 5.78 12.51 -2.79
C ASP A 38 4.31 12.08 -2.70
N THR A 39 3.46 12.65 -3.56
CA THR A 39 2.01 12.40 -3.54
C THR A 39 1.58 11.63 -4.79
N THR A 40 0.78 10.59 -4.59
CA THR A 40 0.12 9.87 -5.70
C THR A 40 -1.40 10.03 -5.59
N ARG A 41 -2.00 10.57 -6.64
CA ARG A 41 -3.46 10.65 -6.82
C ARG A 41 -3.95 9.36 -7.46
N VAL A 42 -4.93 8.71 -6.83
CA VAL A 42 -5.58 7.50 -7.33
C VAL A 42 -7.08 7.74 -7.41
N VAL A 43 -7.67 7.59 -8.60
CA VAL A 43 -9.11 7.75 -8.85
C VAL A 43 -9.74 6.38 -9.08
N MET A 44 -10.80 6.06 -8.35
CA MET A 44 -11.38 4.73 -8.30
C MET A 44 -12.91 4.73 -8.36
N ARG A 45 -13.45 3.61 -8.82
CA ARG A 45 -14.88 3.23 -8.76
C ARG A 45 -15.02 1.72 -8.72
N TYR A 46 -16.23 1.18 -8.66
CA TYR A 46 -16.42 -0.25 -8.92
C TYR A 46 -16.33 -0.58 -10.41
N LYS A 47 -15.88 -1.79 -10.73
CA LYS A 47 -15.76 -2.29 -12.11
C LYS A 47 -17.09 -2.35 -12.86
N ASP A 48 -18.21 -2.43 -12.15
CA ASP A 48 -19.56 -2.36 -12.71
C ASP A 48 -19.99 -0.91 -13.03
N GLY A 49 -19.12 0.08 -12.79
CA GLY A 49 -19.40 1.50 -12.95
C GLY A 49 -20.05 2.15 -11.73
N GLY A 50 -20.34 1.39 -10.67
CA GLY A 50 -20.92 1.88 -9.44
C GLY A 50 -19.97 2.77 -8.63
N ALA A 51 -20.55 3.73 -7.91
CA ALA A 51 -19.79 4.56 -6.97
C ALA A 51 -19.40 3.75 -5.73
N ILE A 52 -18.22 4.03 -5.16
CA ILE A 52 -17.76 3.41 -3.93
C ILE A 52 -18.48 4.08 -2.73
N PRO A 53 -19.36 3.36 -2.00
CA PRO A 53 -20.05 3.91 -0.85
C PRO A 53 -19.09 4.13 0.33
N ALA A 54 -19.49 4.97 1.29
CA ALA A 54 -18.69 5.26 2.49
C ALA A 54 -18.30 4.00 3.29
N ALA A 55 -19.17 2.99 3.32
CA ALA A 55 -18.89 1.72 3.99
C ALA A 55 -17.67 0.97 3.41
N ASP A 56 -17.33 1.21 2.15
CA ASP A 56 -16.26 0.52 1.42
C ASP A 56 -15.05 1.41 1.14
N GLU A 57 -15.06 2.66 1.62
CA GLU A 57 -14.03 3.65 1.38
C GLU A 57 -12.67 3.22 1.93
N ASN A 58 -12.64 2.65 3.14
CA ASN A 58 -11.39 2.17 3.74
C ASN A 58 -10.75 1.05 2.91
N ARG A 59 -11.55 0.16 2.30
CA ARG A 59 -11.03 -0.86 1.38
C ARG A 59 -10.41 -0.21 0.14
N ALA A 60 -11.06 0.80 -0.41
CA ALA A 60 -10.54 1.53 -1.56
C ALA A 60 -9.24 2.28 -1.23
N VAL A 61 -9.15 2.86 -0.03
CA VAL A 61 -7.94 3.55 0.45
C VAL A 61 -6.77 2.60 0.61
N LEU A 62 -6.99 1.43 1.23
CA LEU A 62 -5.95 0.39 1.31
C LEU A 62 -5.45 -0.02 -0.08
N ARG A 63 -6.38 -0.20 -1.01
CA ARG A 63 -6.02 -0.49 -2.41
C ARG A 63 -5.23 0.64 -3.05
N ALA A 64 -5.61 1.91 -2.83
CA ALA A 64 -4.85 3.06 -3.32
C ALA A 64 -3.44 3.11 -2.72
N MET A 65 -3.27 2.80 -1.43
CA MET A 65 -1.97 2.75 -0.77
C MET A 65 -1.05 1.69 -1.37
N GLU A 66 -1.57 0.49 -1.69
CA GLU A 66 -0.81 -0.58 -2.37
C GLU A 66 -0.27 -0.13 -3.74
N ILE A 67 -0.98 0.76 -4.42
CA ILE A 67 -0.61 1.24 -5.76
C ILE A 67 0.32 2.47 -5.67
N ALA A 68 0.12 3.30 -4.66
CA ALA A 68 0.70 4.62 -4.59
C ALA A 68 2.20 4.65 -4.29
N CYS A 69 2.67 3.76 -3.41
CA CYS A 69 4.04 3.76 -2.92
C CYS A 69 4.91 2.73 -3.66
N ARG A 70 6.15 3.12 -3.97
CA ARG A 70 7.14 2.21 -4.57
C ARG A 70 7.75 1.30 -3.51
N GLU A 71 8.48 0.29 -3.96
CA GLU A 71 9.34 -0.52 -3.09
C GLU A 71 10.31 0.40 -2.31
N GLY A 72 10.32 0.25 -0.98
CA GLY A 72 11.09 1.11 -0.07
C GLY A 72 10.39 2.40 0.38
N GLU A 73 9.20 2.71 -0.15
CA GLU A 73 8.37 3.83 0.31
C GLU A 73 7.20 3.33 1.17
N ASN A 74 6.85 4.08 2.23
CA ASN A 74 5.71 3.78 3.08
C ASN A 74 4.66 4.90 3.00
N PRO A 75 3.36 4.55 2.93
CA PRO A 75 2.28 5.54 3.00
C PRO A 75 2.19 6.12 4.41
N ILE A 76 2.17 7.44 4.54
CA ILE A 76 2.07 8.14 5.85
C ILE A 76 0.72 8.80 6.09
N SER A 77 0.02 9.17 5.02
CA SER A 77 -1.27 9.85 5.11
C SER A 77 -2.02 9.77 3.80
N ASP A 78 -3.35 9.86 3.89
CA ASP A 78 -4.24 9.98 2.75
C ASP A 78 -5.24 11.14 2.90
N THR A 79 -5.64 11.71 1.76
CA THR A 79 -6.81 12.61 1.67
C THR A 79 -7.78 12.07 0.64
N ARG A 80 -9.08 12.36 0.85
CA ARG A 80 -10.15 11.73 0.09
C ARG A 80 -11.12 12.78 -0.43
N THR A 81 -11.55 12.62 -1.67
CA THR A 81 -12.56 13.50 -2.28
C THR A 81 -13.49 12.68 -3.15
N ARG A 82 -14.78 13.01 -3.11
CA ARG A 82 -15.79 12.43 -3.99
C ARG A 82 -16.29 13.47 -4.98
N ALA A 83 -16.33 13.07 -6.25
CA ALA A 83 -16.96 13.82 -7.31
C ALA A 83 -17.46 12.83 -8.36
N ASP A 84 -18.66 13.06 -8.91
CA ASP A 84 -19.18 12.34 -10.07
C ASP A 84 -19.17 10.80 -9.95
N GLY A 85 -19.42 10.28 -8.74
CA GLY A 85 -19.41 8.83 -8.47
C GLY A 85 -18.02 8.20 -8.38
N LEU A 86 -16.95 9.00 -8.47
CA LEU A 86 -15.57 8.57 -8.30
C LEU A 86 -15.06 8.91 -6.90
N LEU A 87 -14.23 8.03 -6.38
CA LEU A 87 -13.44 8.26 -5.17
C LEU A 87 -12.01 8.59 -5.58
N THR A 88 -11.57 9.81 -5.30
CA THR A 88 -10.16 10.20 -5.42
C THR A 88 -9.49 10.07 -4.06
N VAL A 89 -8.37 9.35 -4.02
CA VAL A 89 -7.51 9.20 -2.84
C VAL A 89 -6.13 9.74 -3.21
N ASN A 90 -5.65 10.74 -2.48
CA ASN A 90 -4.25 11.17 -2.58
C ASN A 90 -3.47 10.52 -1.46
N VAL A 91 -2.40 9.79 -1.79
CA VAL A 91 -1.55 9.08 -0.83
C VAL A 91 -0.18 9.74 -0.83
N PHE A 92 0.31 10.07 0.37
CA PHE A 92 1.66 10.58 0.56
C PHE A 92 2.59 9.42 0.94
N CYS A 93 3.67 9.24 0.18
CA CYS A 93 4.64 8.16 0.35
C CYS A 93 6.01 8.73 0.73
N VAL A 94 6.61 8.19 1.79
CA VAL A 94 7.97 8.55 2.22
C VAL A 94 8.91 7.35 2.09
N GLY A 95 10.06 7.56 1.47
CA GLY A 95 11.17 6.60 1.48
C GLY A 95 12.22 7.03 2.49
N VAL A 96 12.73 6.10 3.29
CA VAL A 96 13.90 6.34 4.13
C VAL A 96 15.12 5.88 3.36
N VAL A 97 16.03 6.81 3.05
CA VAL A 97 17.32 6.50 2.44
C VAL A 97 18.39 6.56 3.54
N GLU A 98 19.14 5.48 3.74
CA GLU A 98 20.31 5.51 4.62
C GLU A 98 21.34 6.48 4.03
N THR A 99 21.74 7.47 4.82
CA THR A 99 22.50 8.67 4.39
C THR A 99 23.87 8.38 3.79
N ASP A 100 24.41 7.18 4.01
CA ASP A 100 25.70 6.76 3.46
C ASP A 100 25.61 6.31 1.98
N LEU A 101 24.40 6.24 1.42
CA LEU A 101 24.11 5.78 0.05
C LEU A 101 23.53 6.88 -0.87
N VAL A 102 23.61 8.16 -0.50
CA VAL A 102 23.19 9.25 -1.39
C VAL A 102 24.18 9.39 -2.55
N VAL A 103 23.89 8.71 -3.66
CA VAL A 103 24.60 8.90 -4.92
C VAL A 103 24.02 10.14 -5.61
N ASP A 104 24.56 11.31 -5.28
CA ASP A 104 24.15 12.61 -5.83
C ASP A 104 24.68 12.89 -7.25
N GLY A 105 25.36 11.92 -7.87
CA GLY A 105 25.97 12.05 -9.20
C GLY A 105 27.15 13.03 -9.27
N SER A 106 27.47 13.77 -8.20
CA SER A 106 28.58 14.75 -8.17
C SER A 106 29.95 14.12 -8.36
N ARG A 107 30.05 12.80 -8.16
CA ARG A 107 31.28 12.01 -8.28
C ARG A 107 31.34 11.09 -9.51
N LEU A 108 30.33 11.10 -10.37
CA LEU A 108 30.38 10.35 -11.63
C LEU A 108 31.24 11.11 -12.64
N LYS A 109 32.47 10.63 -12.89
CA LYS A 109 33.28 11.10 -14.01
C LYS A 109 32.80 10.40 -15.29
N THR A 110 32.47 11.20 -16.30
CA THR A 110 32.23 10.76 -17.69
C THR A 110 33.49 10.22 -18.33
#